data_AF-A0AAE9L0P3-F1
#
_entry.id   AF-A0AAE9L0P3-F1
#
_cell.length_a   1.000
_cell.length_b   1.000
_cell.length_c   1.000
_cell.angle_alpha   90.00
_cell.angle_beta   90.00
_cell.angle_gamma   90.00
#
_symmetry.space_group_name_H-M   'P 1'
#
loop_
_entity.id
_entity.type
_entity.pdbx_description
1 polymer ?
#
loop_
_entity_poly.entity_id
_entity_poly.type
_entity_poly.pdbx_seq_one_letter_code
_entity_poly.pdbx_strand_id
1 'polypeptide(L)' 'MAKQVFSRAQYLDILNDSLRRHPGWQPGMAFVFLPPGADASQASGVGCTGPLEALPVYCEIERVASGLITVRPE' A
#
# COMPACT_ATOMS: atom_id res chain seq x y z
N MET A 1 4.41 -17.82 11.30
CA MET A 1 4.23 -17.98 9.85
C MET A 1 5.39 -17.29 9.13
N ALA A 2 5.90 -17.87 8.05
CA ALA A 2 6.88 -17.20 7.20
C ALA A 2 6.18 -16.12 6.36
N LYS A 3 6.79 -14.94 6.20
CA LYS A 3 6.25 -13.86 5.36
C LYS A 3 6.35 -14.25 3.88
N GLN A 4 5.33 -13.90 3.10
CA GLN A 4 5.35 -14.06 1.65
C GLN A 4 6.18 -12.94 1.02
N VAL A 5 6.87 -13.25 -0.08
CA VAL A 5 7.83 -12.32 -0.65
C VAL A 5 7.37 -11.82 -2.02
N PHE A 6 7.10 -10.51 -2.13
CA PHE A 6 6.56 -9.85 -3.33
C PHE A 6 7.50 -8.74 -3.86
N SER A 7 7.33 -8.35 -5.12
CA SER A 7 7.97 -7.15 -5.68
C SER A 7 7.32 -5.87 -5.15
N ARG A 8 7.95 -4.71 -5.39
CA ARG A 8 7.39 -3.42 -4.98
C ARG A 8 6.07 -3.13 -5.70
N ALA A 9 5.99 -3.43 -7.00
CA ALA A 9 4.77 -3.29 -7.79
C ALA A 9 3.64 -4.17 -7.25
N GLN A 10 3.92 -5.47 -7.03
CA GLN A 10 2.95 -6.40 -6.47
C GLN A 10 2.47 -5.97 -5.08
N TYR A 11 3.38 -5.46 -4.24
CA TYR A 11 3.04 -4.93 -2.94
C TYR A 11 2.04 -3.77 -3.03
N LEU A 12 2.27 -2.80 -3.92
CA LEU A 12 1.35 -1.67 -4.12
C LEU A 12 -0.02 -2.12 -4.62
N ASP A 13 -0.07 -3.11 -5.51
CA ASP A 13 -1.32 -3.69 -6.01
C ASP A 13 -2.11 -4.38 -4.89
N ILE A 14 -1.42 -5.17 -4.04
CA ILE A 14 -2.04 -5.85 -2.90
C ILE A 14 -2.62 -4.84 -1.91
N LEU A 15 -1.88 -3.78 -1.59
CA LEU A 15 -2.36 -2.72 -0.72
C LEU A 15 -3.61 -2.05 -1.28
N ASN A 16 -3.62 -1.72 -2.58
CA ASN A 16 -4.77 -1.08 -3.22
C ASN A 16 -5.97 -2.01 -3.38
N ASP A 17 -5.78 -3.30 -3.65
CA ASP A 17 -6.87 -4.28 -3.67
C ASP A 17 -7.48 -4.46 -2.27
N SER A 18 -6.64 -4.51 -1.23
CA SER A 18 -7.09 -4.55 0.17
C SER A 18 -7.87 -3.30 0.54
N LEU A 19 -7.36 -2.13 0.13
CA LEU A 19 -7.97 -0.83 0.37
C LEU A 19 -9.36 -0.75 -0.27
N ARG A 20 -9.53 -1.15 -1.53
CA ARG A 20 -10.83 -1.13 -2.24
C ARG A 20 -11.88 -2.05 -1.61
N ARG A 21 -11.44 -3.10 -0.90
CA ARG A 21 -12.34 -4.05 -0.21
C ARG A 21 -12.63 -3.62 1.23
N HIS A 22 -11.93 -2.63 1.76
CA HIS A 22 -12.13 -2.17 3.11
C HIS A 22 -13.45 -1.39 3.24
N PRO A 23 -14.27 -1.61 4.28
CA PRO A 23 -15.57 -0.94 4.44
C PRO A 23 -15.46 0.58 4.60
N GLY A 24 -14.32 1.08 5.04
CA GLY A 24 -14.01 2.52 5.15
C GLY A 24 -13.47 3.16 3.86
N TRP A 25 -13.42 2.44 2.74
CA TRP A 25 -12.94 2.98 1.47
C TRP A 25 -13.87 4.03 0.88
N GLN A 26 -13.29 5.06 0.29
CA GLN A 26 -14.00 6.14 -0.40
C GLN A 26 -13.29 6.48 -1.72
N PRO A 27 -14.00 7.02 -2.73
CA PRO A 27 -13.39 7.50 -3.96
C PRO A 27 -12.25 8.50 -3.68
N GLY A 28 -11.12 8.34 -4.39
CA GLY A 28 -9.92 9.17 -4.21
C GLY A 28 -8.92 8.62 -3.19
N MET A 29 -9.25 7.54 -2.48
CA MET A 29 -8.32 6.81 -1.62
C MET A 29 -7.50 5.79 -2.43
N ALA A 30 -6.19 5.92 -2.38
CA ALA A 30 -5.24 5.00 -2.99
C ALA A 30 -3.92 4.99 -2.21
N PHE A 31 -3.25 3.84 -2.22
CA PHE A 31 -1.81 3.79 -2.00
C PHE A 31 -1.10 4.15 -3.30
N VAL A 32 -0.07 4.98 -3.23
CA VAL A 32 0.69 5.44 -4.40
C VAL A 32 2.18 5.37 -4.14
N PHE A 33 2.97 5.21 -5.18
CA PHE A 33 4.41 5.41 -5.06
C PHE A 33 4.75 6.89 -4.85
N LEU A 34 5.81 7.13 -4.08
CA LEU A 34 6.39 8.44 -3.87
C LEU A 34 7.73 8.56 -4.61
N PRO A 35 8.00 9.68 -5.31
CA PRO A 35 7.10 10.81 -5.53
C PRO A 35 5.88 10.43 -6.40
N PRO A 36 4.77 11.20 -6.37
CA PRO A 36 3.60 10.92 -7.20
C PRO A 36 3.97 10.78 -8.68
N GLY A 37 3.52 9.71 -9.30
CA GLY A 37 3.86 9.37 -10.69
C GLY A 37 5.12 8.51 -10.86
N ALA A 38 5.87 8.24 -9.80
CA ALA A 38 6.96 7.27 -9.83
C ALA A 38 6.44 5.85 -10.07
N ASP A 39 7.23 5.05 -10.78
CA ASP A 39 7.05 3.60 -10.86
C ASP A 39 7.77 2.88 -9.70
N ALA A 40 7.64 1.55 -9.66
CA ALA A 40 8.22 0.71 -8.62
C ALA A 40 9.76 0.85 -8.49
N SER A 41 10.45 1.08 -9.61
CA SER A 41 11.92 1.17 -9.67
C SER A 41 12.44 2.53 -9.20
N GLN A 42 11.65 3.59 -9.36
CA GLN A 42 11.98 4.96 -8.98
C GLN A 42 11.46 5.35 -7.60
N ALA A 43 10.50 4.60 -7.08
CA ALA A 43 9.82 4.93 -5.84
C ALA A 43 10.78 4.92 -4.64
N SER A 44 10.76 5.97 -3.84
CA SER A 44 11.43 5.99 -2.52
C SER A 44 10.58 5.30 -1.45
N GLY A 45 9.27 5.19 -1.67
CA GLY A 45 8.34 4.54 -0.76
C GLY A 45 6.92 4.53 -1.28
N VAL A 46 5.99 4.20 -0.38
CA VAL A 46 4.54 4.23 -0.62
C VAL A 46 3.94 5.32 0.27
N GLY A 47 3.05 6.13 -0.30
CA GLY A 47 2.22 7.09 0.42
C GLY A 47 0.74 6.82 0.18
N CYS A 48 -0.12 7.70 0.69
CA CYS A 48 -1.56 7.60 0.54
C CYS A 48 -2.18 8.92 0.03
N THR A 49 -3.34 8.79 -0.60
CA THR A 49 -4.16 9.93 -1.08
C THR A 49 -5.49 10.01 -0.35
N GLY A 50 -6.24 11.09 -0.57
CA GLY A 50 -7.57 11.26 0.02
C GLY A 50 -7.56 11.96 1.38
N PRO A 51 -8.69 11.92 2.11
CA PRO A 51 -8.87 12.66 3.35
C PRO A 51 -8.00 12.15 4.50
N LEU A 52 -7.54 13.05 5.37
CA LEU A 52 -6.72 12.71 6.55
C LEU A 52 -7.48 11.80 7.52
N GLU A 53 -8.80 11.94 7.58
CA GLU A 53 -9.69 11.13 8.41
C GLU A 53 -9.65 9.65 8.02
N ALA A 54 -9.20 9.32 6.80
CA ALA A 54 -9.03 7.95 6.34
C ALA A 54 -7.67 7.32 6.70
N LEU A 55 -6.75 8.08 7.32
CA LEU A 55 -5.44 7.59 7.75
C LEU A 55 -5.50 6.30 8.59
N PRO A 56 -6.46 6.10 9.51
CA PRO A 56 -6.57 4.85 10.27
C PRO A 56 -6.78 3.61 9.38
N VAL A 57 -7.50 3.73 8.26
CA VAL A 57 -7.72 2.63 7.31
C VAL A 57 -6.42 2.22 6.65
N TYR A 58 -5.62 3.20 6.20
CA TYR A 58 -4.30 2.95 5.63
C TYR A 58 -3.37 2.26 6.62
N CYS A 59 -3.30 2.78 7.86
CA CYS A 59 -2.47 2.21 8.90
C CYS A 59 -2.87 0.76 9.26
N GLU A 60 -4.17 0.45 9.26
CA GLU A 60 -4.63 -0.92 9.51
C GLU A 60 -4.14 -1.89 8.42
N ILE A 61 -4.31 -1.51 7.15
CA ILE A 61 -3.89 -2.32 6.00
C ILE A 61 -2.37 -2.51 6.01
N GLU A 62 -1.60 -1.43 6.20
CA GLU A 62 -0.13 -1.52 6.28
C GLU A 62 0.33 -2.37 7.45
N ARG A 63 -0.33 -2.27 8.61
CA ARG A 63 0.00 -3.08 9.79
C ARG A 63 -0.16 -4.57 9.49
N VAL A 64 -1.28 -4.97 8.89
CA VAL A 64 -1.53 -6.37 8.49
C VAL A 64 -0.53 -6.81 7.42
N ALA A 65 -0.34 -6.00 6.37
CA ALA A 65 0.59 -6.30 5.28
C ALA A 65 2.03 -6.47 5.81
N SER A 66 2.49 -5.59 6.71
CA SER A 66 3.83 -5.68 7.30
C SER A 66 4.04 -6.98 8.10
N GLY A 67 2.98 -7.57 8.66
CA GLY A 67 3.02 -8.85 9.35
C GLY A 67 3.12 -10.05 8.39
N LEU A 68 2.63 -9.91 7.15
CA LEU A 68 2.46 -11.00 6.19
C LEU A 68 3.45 -10.95 5.02
N ILE A 69 3.98 -9.78 4.68
CA ILE A 69 4.72 -9.52 3.44
C ILE A 69 6.13 -9.05 3.73
N THR A 70 7.08 -9.61 2.99
CA THR A 70 8.43 -9.08 2.78
C THR A 70 8.51 -8.55 1.35
N VAL A 71 9.07 -7.36 1.15
CA VAL A 71 9.27 -6.79 -0.18
C VAL A 71 10.73 -7.01 -0.60
N ARG A 72 10.97 -7.53 -1.81
CA ARG A 72 12.34 -7.65 -2.33
C ARG A 72 12.83 -6.30 -2.83
N PRO A 73 14.10 -5.92 -2.54
CA PRO A 73 14.75 -4.90 -3.34
C PRO A 73 14.86 -5.43 -4.78
N GLU A 74 14.50 -4.59 -5.75
CA GLU A 74 14.68 -4.89 -7.17
C GLU A 74 16.15 -4.74 -7.57
#